data_AF-A0A1E7LCA1-F1
#
_entry.id   AF-A0A1E7LCA1-F1
#
_cell.length_a   1.000
_cell.length_b   1.000
_cell.length_c   1.000
_cell.angle_alpha   90.00
_cell.angle_beta   90.00
_cell.angle_gamma   90.00
#
_symmetry.space_group_name_H-M   'P 1'
#
loop_
_entity.id
_entity.type
_entity.pdbx_description
1 polymer ?
#
loop_
_entity_poly.entity_id
_entity_poly.type
_entity_poly.pdbx_seq_one_letter_code
_entity_poly.pdbx_strand_id
1 'polypeptide(L)'
;MTPDALQTLQLADQIGGMTMDEATRAAVHAFYRLYKTTQSLLNTEHQPTHTEATRSLYEAAREANAKMQAAGLLQVNESDFEALVRQVYPDVRICGA
;
A
#
# COMPACT_ATOMS: atom_id res chain seq x y z
N MET A 1 -16.48 34.05 22.10
CA MET A 1 -15.85 33.20 21.06
C MET A 1 -15.29 31.98 21.78
N THR A 2 -15.98 30.84 21.69
CA THR A 2 -15.61 29.61 22.37
C THR A 2 -14.50 28.88 21.57
N PRO A 3 -13.41 28.44 22.21
CA PRO A 3 -12.33 27.70 21.54
C PRO A 3 -12.75 26.31 21.01
N ASP A 4 -13.93 25.83 21.41
CA ASP A 4 -14.49 24.51 21.03
C ASP A 4 -14.73 24.34 19.52
N ALA A 5 -15.14 25.39 18.80
CA ALA A 5 -15.55 25.25 17.40
C ALA A 5 -14.40 24.89 16.44
N LEU A 6 -13.16 25.25 16.80
CA LEU A 6 -11.98 24.92 15.99
C LEU A 6 -11.48 23.49 16.25
N GLN A 7 -11.70 22.94 17.45
CA GLN A 7 -11.35 21.56 17.74
C GLN A 7 -12.33 20.56 17.10
N THR A 8 -13.61 20.92 16.97
CA THR A 8 -14.60 20.06 16.29
C THR A 8 -14.35 19.96 14.78
N LEU A 9 -13.83 21.03 14.14
CA LEU A 9 -13.47 21.02 12.72
C LEU A 9 -12.20 20.21 12.43
N GLN A 10 -11.24 20.15 13.36
CA GLN A 10 -10.07 19.26 13.23
C GLN A 10 -10.40 17.79 13.48
N LEU A 11 -11.45 17.48 14.24
CA LEU A 11 -11.93 16.10 14.40
C LEU A 11 -12.80 15.63 13.23
N ALA A 12 -13.54 16.52 12.57
CA ALA A 12 -14.37 16.15 11.42
C ALA A 12 -13.56 15.75 10.18
N ASP A 13 -12.36 16.31 10.01
CA ASP A 13 -11.40 15.88 8.97
C ASP A 13 -10.81 14.48 9.25
N GLN A 14 -10.78 14.05 10.52
CA GLN A 14 -10.28 12.74 10.92
C GLN A 14 -11.30 11.60 10.77
N ILE A 15 -12.59 11.91 10.55
CA ILE A 15 -13.69 10.93 10.61
C ILE A 15 -14.50 10.87 9.28
N GLY A 16 -14.06 11.58 8.24
CA GLY A 16 -14.78 11.75 6.98
C GLY A 16 -14.07 11.19 5.75
N GLY A 17 -13.69 9.91 5.77
CA GLY A 17 -12.99 9.23 4.68
C GLY A 17 -11.48 9.24 4.88
N MET A 18 -10.84 8.08 4.78
CA MET A 18 -9.38 7.99 4.78
C MET A 18 -8.83 8.80 3.60
N THR A 19 -8.55 10.08 3.81
CA THR A 19 -7.78 10.89 2.90
C THR A 19 -6.41 10.25 2.81
N MET A 20 -6.04 9.79 1.62
CA MET A 20 -4.76 9.14 1.36
C MET A 20 -3.61 10.09 1.69
N ASP A 21 -3.07 9.98 2.90
CA ASP A 21 -1.89 10.71 3.33
C ASP A 21 -0.64 10.20 2.57
N GLU A 22 0.43 10.99 2.58
CA GLU A 22 1.62 10.68 1.80
C GLU A 22 2.31 9.39 2.25
N ALA A 23 2.26 9.04 3.54
CA ALA A 23 2.83 7.78 4.03
C ALA A 23 2.00 6.59 3.55
N THR A 24 0.67 6.67 3.61
CA THR A 24 -0.23 5.64 3.08
C THR A 24 -0.06 5.49 1.57
N ARG A 25 0.04 6.59 0.83
CA ARG A 25 0.32 6.57 -0.62
C ARG A 25 1.65 5.89 -0.93
N ALA A 26 2.71 6.25 -0.21
CA ALA A 26 4.04 5.65 -0.39
C ALA A 26 4.05 4.15 -0.07
N ALA A 27 3.29 3.72 0.94
CA ALA A 27 3.11 2.31 1.27
C ALA A 27 2.36 1.55 0.17
N VAL A 28 1.26 2.10 -0.34
CA VAL A 28 0.51 1.54 -1.49
C VAL A 28 1.40 1.42 -2.74
N HIS A 29 2.21 2.43 -3.04
CA HIS A 29 3.17 2.37 -4.16
C HIS A 29 4.20 1.26 -3.99
N ALA A 30 4.77 1.09 -2.79
CA ALA A 30 5.76 0.05 -2.55
C ALA A 30 5.14 -1.35 -2.57
N PHE A 31 3.93 -1.52 -2.02
CA PHE A 31 3.18 -2.77 -2.17
C PHE A 31 2.90 -3.09 -3.63
N TYR A 32 2.43 -2.11 -4.41
CA TYR A 32 2.15 -2.31 -5.83
C TYR A 32 3.41 -2.68 -6.62
N ARG A 33 4.56 -2.08 -6.28
CA ARG A 33 5.85 -2.47 -6.86
C ARG A 33 6.21 -3.91 -6.52
N LEU A 34 6.01 -4.36 -5.28
CA LEU A 34 6.20 -5.76 -4.91
C LEU A 34 5.28 -6.67 -5.74
N TYR A 35 3.99 -6.35 -5.82
CA TYR A 35 3.03 -7.10 -6.64
C TYR A 35 3.46 -7.21 -8.10
N LYS A 36 3.85 -6.10 -8.74
CA LYS A 36 4.35 -6.10 -10.13
C LYS A 36 5.65 -6.88 -10.28
N THR A 37 6.55 -6.81 -9.31
CA THR A 37 7.79 -7.59 -9.31
C THR A 37 7.48 -9.08 -9.28
N THR A 38 6.59 -9.50 -8.38
CA THR A 38 6.13 -10.89 -8.29
C THR A 38 5.48 -11.35 -9.59
N GLN A 39 4.55 -10.56 -10.16
CA GLN A 39 3.91 -10.88 -11.43
C GLN A 39 4.91 -10.98 -12.58
N SER A 40 5.89 -10.09 -12.65
CA SER A 40 6.92 -10.13 -13.69
C SER A 40 7.68 -11.44 -13.61
N LEU A 41 8.13 -11.83 -12.42
CA LEU A 41 8.88 -13.07 -12.22
C LEU A 41 8.07 -14.32 -12.57
N LEU A 42 6.76 -14.32 -12.34
CA LEU A 42 5.87 -15.42 -12.70
C LEU A 42 5.60 -15.52 -14.22
N ASN A 43 5.59 -14.39 -14.92
CA ASN A 43 5.22 -14.31 -16.34
C ASN A 43 6.43 -14.15 -17.29
N THR A 44 7.67 -14.21 -16.80
CA THR A 44 8.84 -14.04 -17.67
C THR A 44 9.15 -15.33 -18.43
N GLU A 45 9.21 -15.26 -19.76
CA GLU A 45 9.61 -16.39 -20.63
C GLU A 45 11.07 -16.84 -20.36
N HIS A 46 11.94 -15.90 -20.02
CA HIS A 46 13.27 -16.17 -19.47
C HIS A 46 13.21 -16.21 -17.94
N GLN A 47 13.28 -17.40 -17.34
CA GLN A 47 13.38 -17.50 -15.89
C GLN A 47 14.67 -16.81 -15.41
N PRO A 48 14.58 -15.74 -14.60
CA PRO A 48 15.77 -15.17 -13.98
C PRO A 48 16.43 -16.22 -13.10
N THR A 49 17.74 -16.06 -12.86
CA THR A 49 18.42 -16.97 -11.94
C THR A 49 17.73 -16.89 -10.57
N HIS A 50 17.69 -18.02 -9.86
CA HIS A 50 17.09 -18.09 -8.52
C HIS A 50 17.63 -16.97 -7.60
N THR A 51 18.91 -16.63 -7.71
CA THR A 51 19.55 -15.56 -6.95
C THR A 51 19.02 -14.17 -7.30
N GLU A 52 18.84 -13.85 -8.58
CA GLU A 52 18.30 -12.55 -9.03
C GLU A 52 16.83 -12.40 -8.62
N ALA A 53 16.01 -13.43 -8.86
CA ALA A 53 14.61 -13.45 -8.47
C ALA A 53 14.45 -13.26 -6.95
N THR A 54 15.24 -13.99 -6.15
CA THR A 54 15.20 -13.90 -4.69
C THR A 54 15.62 -12.51 -4.21
N ARG A 55 16.66 -11.91 -4.81
CA ARG A 55 17.12 -10.56 -4.43
C ARG A 55 16.06 -9.51 -4.73
N SER A 56 15.50 -9.50 -5.94
CA SER A 56 14.48 -8.52 -6.34
C SER A 56 13.22 -8.62 -5.50
N LEU A 57 12.76 -9.85 -5.20
CA LEU A 57 11.62 -10.07 -4.29
C LEU A 57 11.93 -9.60 -2.87
N TYR A 58 13.10 -9.95 -2.34
CA TYR A 58 13.50 -9.59 -0.99
C TYR A 58 13.57 -8.07 -0.81
N GLU A 59 14.20 -7.36 -1.74
CA GLU A 59 14.32 -5.90 -1.68
C GLU A 59 12.95 -5.21 -1.75
N ALA A 60 12.09 -5.63 -2.67
CA ALA A 60 10.74 -5.08 -2.80
C ALA A 60 9.87 -5.40 -1.56
N ALA A 61 9.96 -6.62 -1.03
CA ALA A 61 9.22 -7.03 0.16
C ALA A 61 9.68 -6.29 1.41
N ARG A 62 10.99 -6.07 1.57
CA ARG A 62 11.55 -5.29 2.68
C ARG A 62 11.09 -3.84 2.62
N GLU A 63 11.12 -3.23 1.44
CA GLU A 63 10.67 -1.85 1.23
C GLU A 63 9.17 -1.69 1.51
N ALA A 64 8.35 -2.59 0.98
CA ALA A 64 6.90 -2.58 1.22
C ALA A 64 6.57 -2.72 2.71
N ASN A 65 7.18 -3.70 3.40
CA ASN A 65 6.99 -3.89 4.84
C ASN A 65 7.37 -2.65 5.65
N ALA A 66 8.52 -2.03 5.37
CA ALA A 66 8.96 -0.85 6.09
C ALA A 66 7.98 0.33 5.93
N LYS A 67 7.46 0.56 4.72
CA LYS A 67 6.50 1.65 4.48
C LYS A 67 5.12 1.34 5.01
N MET A 68 4.65 0.10 4.89
CA MET A 68 3.38 -0.33 5.49
C MET A 68 3.43 -0.23 7.02
N GLN A 69 4.57 -0.56 7.64
CA GLN A 69 4.76 -0.36 9.08
C GLN A 69 4.70 1.12 9.47
N ALA A 70 5.41 1.98 8.74
CA ALA A 70 5.43 3.42 8.99
C ALA A 70 4.04 4.07 8.81
N ALA A 71 3.24 3.55 7.88
CA ALA A 71 1.86 3.99 7.64
C ALA A 71 0.82 3.28 8.54
N GLY A 72 1.23 2.38 9.44
CA GLY A 72 0.29 1.64 10.30
C GLY A 72 -0.58 0.62 9.57
N LEU A 73 -0.26 0.27 8.32
CA LEU A 73 -1.08 -0.58 7.45
C LEU A 73 -0.91 -2.08 7.69
N LEU A 74 0.05 -2.50 8.53
CA LEU A 74 0.30 -3.93 8.80
C LEU A 74 -0.85 -4.63 9.55
N GLN A 75 -1.71 -3.87 10.23
CA GLN A 75 -2.87 -4.40 10.96
C GLN A 75 -4.20 -4.16 10.23
N VAL A 76 -4.15 -3.46 9.10
CA VAL A 76 -5.34 -3.21 8.28
C VAL A 76 -5.74 -4.54 7.63
N ASN A 77 -7.04 -4.83 7.61
CA ASN A 77 -7.53 -6.03 6.95
C ASN A 77 -7.30 -5.94 5.43
N GLU A 78 -7.31 -7.08 4.76
CA GLU A 78 -6.98 -7.15 3.33
C GLU A 78 -7.96 -6.36 2.45
N SER A 79 -9.26 -6.36 2.77
CA SER A 79 -10.29 -5.66 1.98
C SER A 79 -10.15 -4.14 2.04
N ASP A 80 -9.86 -3.59 3.21
CA ASP A 80 -9.62 -2.15 3.41
C ASP A 80 -8.33 -1.73 2.74
N PHE A 81 -7.29 -2.57 2.81
CA PHE A 81 -6.05 -2.33 2.09
C PHE A 81 -6.25 -2.40 0.57
N GLU A 82 -7.02 -3.34 0.05
CA GLU A 82 -7.36 -3.39 -1.37
C GLU A 82 -8.10 -2.12 -1.81
N ALA A 83 -9.04 -1.62 -1.01
CA ALA A 83 -9.71 -0.35 -1.29
C ALA A 83 -8.71 0.81 -1.38
N LEU A 84 -7.71 0.88 -0.49
CA LEU A 84 -6.62 1.87 -0.56
C LEU A 84 -5.78 1.71 -1.84
N VAL A 85 -5.44 0.49 -2.23
CA VAL A 85 -4.70 0.26 -3.48
C VAL A 85 -5.51 0.72 -4.68
N ARG A 86 -6.81 0.42 -4.71
CA ARG A 86 -7.69 0.79 -5.83
C ARG A 86 -7.97 2.29 -5.93
N GLN A 87 -7.77 3.06 -4.86
CA GLN A 87 -7.79 4.52 -4.95
C GLN A 87 -6.60 5.07 -5.77
N VAL A 88 -5.45 4.37 -5.77
CA VAL A 88 -4.24 4.78 -6.52
C VAL A 88 -4.15 4.06 -7.87
N TYR A 89 -4.58 2.80 -7.90
CA TYR A 89 -4.48 1.89 -9.03
C TYR A 89 -5.83 1.20 -9.29
N PRO A 90 -6.79 1.87 -9.95
CA PRO A 90 -8.19 1.43 -10.01
C PRO A 90 -8.40 0.10 -10.71
N ASP A 91 -7.50 -0.26 -11.64
CA ASP A 91 -7.59 -1.48 -12.46
C ASP A 91 -6.99 -2.72 -11.78
N VAL A 92 -6.35 -2.56 -10.62
CA VAL A 92 -5.64 -3.65 -9.94
C VAL A 92 -6.62 -4.50 -9.14
N ARG A 93 -6.52 -5.82 -9.31
CA ARG A 93 -7.15 -6.82 -8.43
C ARG A 93 -6.06 -7.66 -7.76
N ILE A 94 -5.97 -7.52 -6.43
CA ILE A 94 -4.93 -8.19 -5.63
C ILE A 94 -5.46 -9.55 -5.16
N CYS A 95 -6.72 -9.58 -4.72
CA CYS A 95 -7.44 -10.81 -4.41
C CYS A 95 -8.22 -11.29 -5.65
N GLY A 96 -8.01 -12.55 -6.04
CA GLY A 96 -8.84 -13.22 -7.02
C GLY A 96 -10.18 -13.58 -6.41
N ALA A 97 -11.25 -12.97 -6.93
CA ALA A 97 -12.58 -13.57 -6.95
C ALA A 97 -12.87 -14.02 -8.38
#